data_AF-A0A941X1S0-F1
#
_entry.id   AF-A0A941X1S0-F1
#
_cell.length_a   1.000
_cell.length_b   1.000
_cell.length_c   1.000
_cell.angle_alpha   90.00
_cell.angle_beta   90.00
_cell.angle_gamma   90.00
#
_symmetry.space_group_name_H-M   'P 1'
#
loop_
_entity.id
_entity.type
_entity.pdbx_description
1 polymer ?
#
loop_
_entity_poly.entity_id
_entity_poly.type
_entity_poly.pdbx_seq_one_letter_code
_entity_poly.pdbx_strand_id
1 'polypeptide(L)'
;MNKEFKKLLLDKLGEVLINHNFYVADLGSNYCVYHRRNDDYIEIIQWAEDKYKKYITVSTSIAFLDTIEEKSSIIFLKNMLK
;
A
#
# COMPACT_ATOMS: atom_id res chain seq x y z
N MET A 1 -10.30 12.07 -15.15
CA MET A 1 -11.03 10.86 -15.52
C MET A 1 -12.49 11.18 -15.84
N ASN A 2 -13.08 10.55 -16.86
CA ASN A 2 -14.54 10.57 -17.03
C ASN A 2 -15.17 10.00 -15.74
N LYS A 3 -16.19 10.67 -15.20
CA LYS A 3 -16.89 10.25 -13.97
C LYS A 3 -17.44 8.82 -14.08
N GLU A 4 -17.95 8.43 -15.25
CA GLU A 4 -18.47 7.08 -15.49
C GLU A 4 -17.36 6.03 -15.47
N PHE A 5 -16.23 6.32 -16.12
CA PHE A 5 -15.10 5.40 -16.10
C PHE A 5 -14.48 5.30 -14.70
N LYS A 6 -14.39 6.41 -13.96
CA LYS A 6 -13.95 6.41 -12.55
C LYS A 6 -14.84 5.50 -11.70
N LYS A 7 -16.15 5.64 -11.87
CA LYS A 7 -17.13 4.82 -11.17
C LYS A 7 -16.97 3.34 -11.53
N LEU A 8 -16.86 3.01 -12.82
CA LEU A 8 -16.63 1.63 -13.27
C LEU A 8 -15.34 1.02 -12.70
N LEU A 9 -14.26 1.80 -12.66
CA LEU A 9 -12.98 1.38 -12.10
C LEU A 9 -13.10 1.13 -10.59
N LEU A 10 -13.71 2.08 -9.85
CA LEU A 10 -13.94 1.95 -8.42
C LEU A 10 -14.86 0.77 -8.08
N ASP A 11 -15.93 0.58 -8.85
CA ASP A 11 -16.89 -0.48 -8.62
C ASP A 11 -16.21 -1.84 -8.84
N LYS A 12 -15.57 -2.05 -10.00
CA LYS A 12 -14.93 -3.35 -10.31
C LYS A 12 -13.68 -3.63 -9.49
N LEU A 13 -12.74 -2.69 -9.43
CA LEU A 13 -11.49 -2.89 -8.70
C LEU A 13 -11.75 -2.86 -7.20
N GLY A 14 -12.59 -1.93 -6.73
CA GLY A 14 -12.92 -1.80 -5.33
C GLY A 14 -13.66 -3.03 -4.81
N GLU A 15 -14.64 -3.56 -5.53
CA GLU A 15 -15.34 -4.80 -5.13
C GLU A 15 -14.37 -5.98 -5.00
N VAL A 16 -13.49 -6.17 -5.97
CA VAL A 16 -12.47 -7.23 -5.91
C VAL A 16 -11.55 -7.04 -4.71
N LEU A 17 -11.06 -5.83 -4.47
CA LEU A 17 -10.15 -5.53 -3.36
C LEU A 17 -10.82 -5.73 -2.00
N ILE A 18 -12.06 -5.26 -1.84
CA ILE A 18 -12.86 -5.44 -0.62
C ILE A 18 -13.07 -6.93 -0.33
N ASN A 19 -13.38 -7.74 -1.35
CA ASN A 19 -13.52 -9.20 -1.22
C ASN A 19 -12.21 -9.90 -0.80
N HIS A 20 -11.05 -9.25 -0.97
CA HIS A 20 -9.74 -9.73 -0.53
C HIS A 20 -9.24 -9.04 0.75
N ASN A 21 -10.15 -8.44 1.53
CA ASN A 21 -9.88 -7.74 2.79
C ASN A 21 -8.97 -6.51 2.66
N PHE A 22 -8.99 -5.84 1.50
CA PHE A 22 -8.42 -4.51 1.37
C PHE A 22 -9.45 -3.44 1.70
N TYR A 23 -8.99 -2.36 2.34
CA TYR A 23 -9.80 -1.21 2.71
C TYR A 23 -9.28 0.06 2.04
N VAL A 24 -10.16 1.02 1.77
CA VAL A 24 -9.77 2.31 1.22
C VAL A 24 -9.02 3.11 2.29
N ALA A 25 -7.74 3.35 2.06
CA ALA A 25 -6.88 4.14 2.95
C ALA A 25 -6.92 5.64 2.61
N ASP A 26 -6.97 5.97 1.32
CA ASP A 26 -7.10 7.35 0.83
C ASP A 26 -7.81 7.37 -0.53
N LEU A 27 -8.61 8.41 -0.77
CA LEU A 27 -9.41 8.57 -1.99
C LEU A 27 -9.34 10.00 -2.50
N GLY A 28 -8.58 10.19 -3.57
CA GLY A 28 -8.46 11.45 -4.26
C GLY A 28 -9.42 11.61 -5.45
N SER A 29 -9.39 12.80 -6.04
CA SER A 29 -10.09 13.07 -7.30
C SER A 29 -9.55 12.22 -8.46
N ASN A 30 -8.25 11.93 -8.46
CA ASN A 30 -7.55 11.24 -9.56
C ASN A 30 -6.77 9.99 -9.10
N TYR A 31 -6.86 9.58 -7.84
CA TYR A 31 -6.18 8.40 -7.33
C TYR A 31 -7.03 7.71 -6.25
N CYS A 32 -6.68 6.46 -5.94
CA CYS A 32 -7.20 5.74 -4.78
C CYS A 32 -6.10 4.84 -4.23
N VAL A 33 -6.04 4.73 -2.91
CA VAL A 33 -5.12 3.87 -2.18
C VAL A 33 -5.93 2.89 -1.36
N TYR A 34 -5.62 1.61 -1.51
CA TYR A 34 -6.16 0.53 -0.71
C TYR A 34 -5.04 -0.08 0.12
N HIS A 35 -5.36 -0.52 1.33
CA HIS A 35 -4.42 -1.26 2.15
C HIS A 35 -5.05 -2.50 2.79
N ARG A 36 -4.21 -3.50 3.05
CA ARG A 36 -4.53 -4.65 3.88
C ARG A 36 -3.44 -4.80 4.92
N ARG A 37 -3.83 -4.79 6.20
CA ARG A 37 -2.90 -5.01 7.30
C ARG A 37 -2.79 -6.51 7.59
N ASN A 38 -1.57 -6.99 7.67
CA ASN A 38 -1.20 -8.27 8.28
C ASN A 38 -0.45 -7.99 9.59
N ASP A 39 -0.03 -9.05 10.28
CA ASP A 39 0.65 -8.92 11.58
C ASP A 39 1.97 -8.13 11.48
N ASP A 40 2.77 -8.40 10.44
CA ASP A 40 4.13 -7.85 10.30
C ASP A 40 4.26 -6.77 9.21
N TYR A 41 3.25 -6.63 8.35
CA TYR A 41 3.31 -5.73 7.20
C TYR A 41 1.94 -5.24 6.74
N ILE A 42 1.96 -4.14 6.00
CA ILE A 42 0.81 -3.58 5.29
C ILE A 42 1.05 -3.75 3.79
N GLU A 43 0.12 -4.40 3.11
CA GLU A 43 0.04 -4.41 1.65
C GLU A 43 -0.69 -3.15 1.20
N ILE A 44 -0.18 -2.50 0.16
CA ILE A 44 -0.72 -1.28 -0.40
C ILE A 44 -0.92 -1.48 -1.90
N ILE A 45 -2.12 -1.19 -2.37
CA ILE A 45 -2.45 -1.14 -3.80
C ILE A 45 -2.96 0.27 -4.08
N GLN A 46 -2.29 0.98 -4.97
CA GLN A 46 -2.74 2.30 -5.39
C GLN A 46 -2.92 2.34 -6.89
N TRP A 47 -3.87 3.14 -7.33
CA TRP A 47 -3.96 3.56 -8.71
C TRP A 47 -4.05 5.08 -8.79
N ALA A 48 -3.45 5.65 -9.82
CA ALA A 48 -3.44 7.08 -10.07
C ALA A 48 -3.57 7.34 -11.57
N GLU A 49 -4.42 8.31 -11.93
CA GLU A 49 -4.49 8.88 -13.26
C GLU A 49 -3.37 9.91 -13.43
N ASP A 50 -2.60 9.79 -14.50
CA ASP A 50 -1.56 10.77 -14.83
C ASP A 50 -2.14 12.17 -15.09
N LYS A 51 -1.32 13.22 -14.91
CA LYS A 51 -1.71 14.63 -15.09
C LYS A 51 -2.27 14.94 -16.49
N TYR A 52 -1.87 14.20 -17.52
CA TYR A 52 -2.39 14.33 -18.88
C TYR A 52 -3.67 13.52 -19.13
N LYS A 53 -4.17 12.78 -18.13
CA LYS A 53 -5.38 11.93 -18.19
C LYS A 53 -5.37 10.90 -19.32
N LYS A 54 -4.17 10.46 -19.71
CA LYS A 54 -3.96 9.51 -20.82
C LYS A 54 -3.83 8.07 -20.36
N TYR A 55 -3.34 7.85 -19.15
CA TYR A 55 -3.05 6.52 -18.62
C TYR A 55 -3.32 6.46 -17.12
N ILE A 56 -3.66 5.26 -16.67
CA ILE A 56 -3.80 4.92 -15.26
C ILE A 56 -2.59 4.07 -14.90
N THR A 57 -1.90 4.50 -13.86
CA THR A 57 -0.82 3.71 -13.25
C THR A 57 -1.43 2.95 -12.08
N VAL A 58 -1.16 1.65 -12.02
CA VAL A 58 -1.44 0.83 -10.85
C VAL A 58 -0.09 0.42 -10.28
N SER A 59 0.10 0.57 -8.98
CA SER A 59 1.30 0.13 -8.30
C SER A 59 0.96 -0.57 -7.01
N THR A 60 1.78 -1.56 -6.67
CA THR A 60 1.67 -2.33 -5.44
C THR A 60 2.94 -2.13 -4.62
N SER A 61 2.79 -2.04 -3.30
CA SER A 61 3.90 -1.92 -2.37
C SER A 61 3.58 -2.65 -1.07
N ILE A 62 4.64 -2.95 -0.31
CA ILE A 62 4.56 -3.55 1.02
C ILE A 62 5.33 -2.64 1.97
N ALA A 63 4.73 -2.30 3.10
CA ALA A 63 5.36 -1.54 4.17
C ALA A 63 5.42 -2.43 5.43
N PHE A 64 6.62 -2.73 5.91
CA PHE A 64 6.80 -3.51 7.15
C PHE A 64 6.48 -2.65 8.37
N LEU A 65 5.79 -3.21 9.37
CA LEU A 65 5.27 -2.53 10.57
C LEU A 65 6.32 -2.29 11.67
N ASP A 66 7.61 -2.37 11.32
CA ASP A 66 8.79 -2.49 12.19
C ASP A 66 9.01 -3.89 12.79
N THR A 67 10.03 -4.58 12.25
CA THR A 67 10.87 -5.50 13.03
C THR A 67 11.83 -4.67 13.91
N ILE A 68 11.32 -4.05 14.96
CA ILE A 68 12.15 -3.66 16.10
C ILE A 68 12.01 -4.78 17.15
N GLU A 69 12.52 -5.96 16.81
CA GLU A 69 13.33 -6.63 17.82
C GLU A 69 14.68 -5.94 17.73
N GLU A 70 14.95 -5.18 18.77
CA GLU A 70 16.23 -4.57 19.12
C GLU A 70 17.42 -5.21 18.39
N LYS A 71 18.15 -4.37 17.67
CA LYS A 71 19.57 -4.61 17.40
C LYS A 71 20.29 -4.85 18.74
N SER A 72 20.29 -6.08 19.21
CA SER A 72 21.27 -6.62 20.17
C SER A 72 22.69 -6.66 19.57
N SER A 73 22.87 -6.08 18.39
CA SER A 73 24.10 -5.95 17.60
C SER A 73 25.09 -4.87 18.07
N ILE A 74 24.94 -4.28 19.26
CA ILE A 74 26.00 -3.41 19.86
C ILE A 74 26.60 -4.03 21.14
N ILE A 75 25.85 -4.83 21.89
CA ILE A 75 26.38 -5.53 23.08
C ILE A 75 27.22 -6.75 22.67
N PHE A 76 26.86 -7.46 21.59
CA PHE A 76 27.60 -8.64 21.16
C PHE A 76 29.03 -8.33 20.67
N LEU A 77 29.25 -7.20 19.99
CA LEU A 77 30.60 -6.78 19.55
C LEU A 77 31.49 -6.30 20.70
N LYS A 78 30.92 -5.84 21.81
CA LYS A 78 31.69 -5.34 22.96
C LYS A 78 32.25 -6.46 23.85
N ASN A 79 31.68 -7.67 23.77
CA ASN A 79 32.13 -8.84 24.53
C ASN A 79 33.11 -9.75 23.76
N MET A 80 33.36 -9.51 22.47
CA MET A 80 34.40 -10.21 21.70
C MET A 80 35.76 -9.50 21.70
N LEU A 81 35.86 -8.30 22.29
CA LEU A 81 37.10 -7.51 22.37
C LEU A 81 37.62 -7.35 23.80
N LYS A 82 37.30 -8.31 24.68
CA LYS A 82 37.95 -8.46 26.00
C LYS A 82 38.67 -9.79 26.08
#